data_AF-A0A1Y0FZK6-F1
#
_entry.id   AF-A0A1Y0FZK6-F1
#
_cell.length_a   1.000
_cell.length_b   1.000
_cell.length_c   1.000
_cell.angle_alpha   90.00
_cell.angle_beta   90.00
_cell.angle_gamma   90.00
#
_symmetry.space_group_name_H-M   'P 1'
#
loop_
_entity.id
_entity.type
_entity.pdbx_description
1 polymer ?
#
loop_
_entity_poly.entity_id
_entity_poly.type
_entity_poly.pdbx_seq_one_letter_code
_entity_poly.pdbx_strand_id
1 'polypeptide(L)'
;MPYILHELRGSNISHYELAEQITIGRSTSNQVVIDDATVSAQHAIIEKTDDGYQIRDLDSTNGVYVNGKRLTISPIQAADNIVIGTHNLRVVDALPNELEKTVRIKKSWIPGIYYTDR
;
A
#
# COMPACT_ATOMS: atom_id res chain seq x y z
N MET A 1 -3.23 11.25 10.29
CA MET A 1 -2.56 11.09 8.98
C MET A 1 -3.18 9.86 8.34
N PRO A 2 -3.53 9.87 7.04
CA PRO A 2 -4.20 8.72 6.43
C PRO A 2 -3.23 7.54 6.29
N TYR A 3 -3.80 6.35 6.15
CA TYR A 3 -3.07 5.08 6.02
C TYR A 3 -3.55 4.33 4.78
N ILE A 4 -2.68 3.46 4.27
CA ILE A 4 -3.03 2.40 3.32
C ILE A 4 -3.18 1.11 4.11
N LEU A 5 -4.36 0.49 4.06
CA LEU A 5 -4.56 -0.89 4.45
C LEU A 5 -4.24 -1.79 3.26
N HIS A 6 -3.36 -2.77 3.47
CA HIS A 6 -2.98 -3.75 2.47
C HIS A 6 -3.67 -5.07 2.75
N GLU A 7 -4.51 -5.49 1.82
CA GLU A 7 -5.31 -6.70 1.91
C GLU A 7 -4.97 -7.67 0.77
N LEU A 8 -5.07 -8.97 1.07
CA LEU A 8 -5.02 -10.04 0.08
C LEU A 8 -6.12 -11.04 0.41
N ARG A 9 -6.97 -11.34 -0.58
CA ARG A 9 -8.07 -12.31 -0.43
C ARG A 9 -8.98 -12.03 0.78
N GLY A 10 -9.19 -10.75 1.10
CA GLY A 10 -10.04 -10.30 2.22
C GLY A 10 -9.36 -10.33 3.60
N SER A 11 -8.10 -10.72 3.68
CA SER A 11 -7.32 -10.65 4.91
C SER A 11 -6.41 -9.43 4.91
N ASN A 12 -6.42 -8.66 6.00
CA ASN A 12 -5.45 -7.59 6.24
C ASN A 12 -4.06 -8.20 6.44
N ILE A 13 -3.11 -7.81 5.59
CA ILE A 13 -1.70 -8.22 5.67
C ILE A 13 -0.89 -7.19 6.44
N SER A 14 -1.07 -5.91 6.13
CA SER A 14 -0.22 -4.83 6.65
C SER A 14 -0.93 -3.48 6.55
N HIS A 15 -0.34 -2.46 7.16
CA HIS A 15 -0.73 -1.07 6.95
C HIS A 15 0.50 -0.16 6.79
N TYR A 16 0.33 0.94 6.06
CA TYR A 16 1.39 1.92 5.78
C TYR A 16 0.86 3.33 6.01
N GLU A 17 1.61 4.18 6.69
CA GLU A 17 1.25 5.59 6.84
C GLU A 17 1.52 6.34 5.53
N LEU A 18 0.55 7.13 5.05
CA LEU A 18 0.71 7.95 3.85
C LEU A 18 1.62 9.15 4.12
N ALA A 19 2.86 9.05 3.66
CA ALA A 19 3.83 10.16 3.63
C ALA A 19 3.67 11.03 2.36
N GLU A 20 4.60 11.95 2.11
CA GLU A 20 4.62 12.77 0.88
C GLU A 20 4.68 11.93 -0.40
N GLN A 21 5.38 10.79 -0.36
CA GLN A 21 5.54 9.90 -1.51
C GLN A 21 5.78 8.47 -1.04
N ILE A 22 5.06 7.51 -1.63
CA ILE A 22 5.15 6.08 -1.35
C ILE A 22 5.28 5.29 -2.64
N THR A 23 6.37 4.54 -2.76
CA THR A 23 6.60 3.63 -3.88
C THR A 23 6.08 2.22 -3.55
N ILE A 24 5.41 1.61 -4.54
CA ILE A 24 4.81 0.28 -4.44
C ILE A 24 5.37 -0.59 -5.56
N GLY A 25 5.81 -1.79 -5.21
CA GLY A 25 6.24 -2.78 -6.20
C GLY A 25 6.89 -4.01 -5.58
N ARG A 26 7.27 -4.95 -6.43
CA ARG A 26 7.91 -6.21 -6.02
C ARG A 26 9.36 -6.05 -5.58
N SER A 27 10.06 -5.05 -6.13
CA SER A 27 11.45 -4.80 -5.76
C SER A 27 11.56 -4.40 -4.30
N THR A 28 12.60 -4.87 -3.61
CA THR A 28 12.92 -4.50 -2.23
C THR A 28 13.33 -3.04 -2.06
N SER A 29 13.55 -2.32 -3.18
CA SER A 29 13.78 -0.88 -3.22
C SER A 29 12.53 -0.03 -2.99
N ASN A 30 11.33 -0.63 -3.01
CA ASN A 30 10.09 0.08 -2.73
C ASN A 30 9.85 0.21 -1.23
N GLN A 31 9.08 1.23 -0.84
CA GLN A 31 8.61 1.36 0.54
C GLN A 31 7.54 0.32 0.87
N VAL A 32 6.59 0.10 -0.05
CA VAL A 32 5.61 -0.97 0.02
C VAL A 32 6.05 -2.10 -0.91
N VAL A 33 6.67 -3.11 -0.31
CA VAL A 33 7.15 -4.29 -1.02
C VAL A 33 6.04 -5.33 -1.08
N ILE A 34 5.57 -5.64 -2.28
CA ILE A 34 4.59 -6.70 -2.53
C ILE A 34 5.27 -7.81 -3.33
N ASP A 35 5.71 -8.85 -2.62
CA ASP A 35 6.40 -9.99 -3.22
C ASP A 35 5.42 -10.95 -3.93
N ASP A 36 4.89 -10.50 -5.07
CA ASP A 36 3.96 -11.26 -5.89
C ASP A 36 4.33 -11.11 -7.38
N ALA A 37 4.26 -12.21 -8.13
CA ALA A 37 4.62 -12.25 -9.55
C ALA A 37 3.75 -11.34 -10.44
N THR A 38 2.53 -11.02 -9.99
CA THR A 38 1.60 -10.10 -10.66
C THR A 38 1.93 -8.63 -10.40
N VAL A 39 2.92 -8.33 -9.55
CA VAL A 39 3.38 -6.97 -9.27
C VAL A 39 4.73 -6.71 -9.94
N SER A 40 4.84 -5.54 -10.55
CA SER A 40 6.05 -5.10 -11.26
C SER A 40 7.10 -4.64 -10.26
N ALA A 41 8.38 -4.67 -10.65
CA ALA A 41 9.48 -4.28 -9.77
C ALA A 41 9.32 -2.85 -9.22
N GLN A 42 8.90 -1.91 -10.06
CA GLN A 42 8.39 -0.59 -9.72
C GLN A 42 6.99 -0.53 -10.36
N HIS A 43 5.92 -0.60 -9.58
CA HIS A 43 4.57 -0.80 -10.13
C HIS A 43 3.77 0.48 -10.09
N ALA A 44 3.72 1.13 -8.93
CA ALA A 44 2.96 2.34 -8.76
C ALA A 44 3.62 3.25 -7.72
N ILE A 45 3.18 4.49 -7.71
CA ILE A 45 3.56 5.47 -6.72
C ILE A 45 2.34 6.23 -6.25
N ILE A 46 2.21 6.39 -4.94
CA ILE A 46 1.24 7.29 -4.34
C ILE A 46 2.01 8.54 -3.94
N GLU A 47 1.52 9.70 -4.36
CA GLU A 47 2.16 10.98 -4.08
C GLU A 47 1.12 11.97 -3.58
N LYS A 48 1.54 12.81 -2.65
CA LYS A 48 0.74 13.92 -2.15
C LYS A 48 0.83 15.08 -3.14
N THR A 49 -0.29 15.73 -3.33
CA THR A 49 -0.54 16.86 -4.23
C THR A 49 -1.25 17.96 -3.45
N ASP A 50 -1.39 19.14 -4.04
CA ASP A 50 -2.13 20.26 -3.44
C ASP A 50 -3.60 19.90 -3.17
N ASP A 51 -4.17 18.98 -3.95
CA ASP A 51 -5.57 18.55 -3.87
C ASP A 51 -5.79 17.25 -3.08
N GLY A 52 -4.74 16.70 -2.46
CA GLY A 52 -4.80 15.45 -1.69
C GLY A 52 -3.83 14.40 -2.22
N TYR A 53 -4.21 13.13 -2.22
CA TYR A 53 -3.36 12.04 -2.70
C TYR A 53 -3.76 11.58 -4.09
N GLN A 54 -2.78 11.18 -4.89
CA GLN A 54 -3.01 10.50 -6.16
C GLN A 54 -2.13 9.25 -6.27
N ILE A 55 -2.61 8.27 -7.03
CA ILE A 55 -1.82 7.13 -7.45
C ILE A 55 -1.46 7.25 -8.93
N ARG A 56 -0.21 6.93 -9.27
CA ARG A 56 0.30 6.86 -10.63
C ARG A 56 0.89 5.48 -10.90
N ASP A 57 0.45 4.85 -11.99
CA ASP A 57 1.03 3.63 -12.54
C ASP A 57 2.38 3.95 -13.21
N LEU A 58 3.39 3.12 -12.97
CA LEU A 58 4.75 3.28 -13.51
C LEU A 58 4.99 2.33 -14.70
N ASP A 59 4.06 2.33 -15.65
CA ASP A 59 4.04 1.42 -16.81
C ASP A 59 4.08 -0.06 -16.38
N SER A 60 3.20 -0.39 -15.45
CA SER A 60 3.20 -1.72 -14.87
C SER A 60 2.53 -2.74 -15.78
N THR A 61 2.97 -3.99 -15.68
CA THR A 61 2.52 -5.08 -16.56
C THR A 61 1.02 -5.35 -16.43
N ASN A 62 0.49 -5.37 -15.20
CA ASN A 62 -0.92 -5.64 -14.94
C ASN A 62 -1.75 -4.34 -14.78
N GLY A 63 -1.09 -3.20 -14.57
CA GLY A 63 -1.74 -1.92 -14.32
C GLY A 63 -2.25 -1.75 -12.89
N VAL A 64 -2.49 -0.48 -12.54
CA VAL A 64 -3.25 -0.06 -11.36
C VAL A 64 -4.73 0.06 -11.71
N TYR A 65 -5.59 -0.47 -10.85
CA TYR A 65 -7.04 -0.28 -10.95
C TYR A 65 -7.56 0.49 -9.74
N VAL A 66 -8.37 1.52 -9.96
CA VAL A 66 -9.08 2.23 -8.89
C VAL A 66 -10.58 2.03 -9.11
N ASN A 67 -11.26 1.48 -8.10
CA ASN A 67 -12.69 1.16 -8.16
C ASN A 67 -13.08 0.35 -9.43
N GLY A 68 -12.22 -0.60 -9.80
CA GLY A 68 -12.42 -1.49 -10.95
C GLY A 68 -12.03 -0.91 -12.32
N LYS A 69 -11.55 0.34 -12.40
CA LYS A 69 -11.11 0.97 -13.64
C LYS A 69 -9.58 1.04 -13.70
N ARG A 70 -8.99 0.58 -14.79
CA ARG A 70 -7.54 0.71 -15.04
C ARG A 70 -7.21 2.18 -15.33
N LEU A 71 -6.32 2.78 -14.55
CA LEU A 71 -5.97 4.19 -14.66
C LEU A 71 -4.46 4.38 -14.56
N THR A 72 -3.90 5.25 -15.41
CA THR A 72 -2.47 5.61 -15.35
C THR A 72 -2.19 6.60 -14.22
N ILE A 73 -3.14 7.49 -13.96
CA ILE A 73 -3.10 8.46 -12.85
C ILE A 73 -4.52 8.65 -12.35
N SER A 74 -4.71 8.68 -11.03
CA SER A 74 -6.01 8.93 -10.42
C SER A 74 -5.83 9.60 -9.06
N PRO A 75 -6.62 10.64 -8.73
CA PRO A 75 -6.78 11.02 -7.34
C PRO A 75 -7.34 9.81 -6.56
N ILE A 76 -6.96 9.71 -5.29
CA ILE A 76 -7.44 8.66 -4.37
C ILE A 76 -8.00 9.31 -3.12
N GLN A 77 -9.14 8.82 -2.68
CA GLN A 77 -9.85 9.28 -1.50
C GLN A 77 -10.00 8.15 -0.48
N ALA A 78 -10.32 8.52 0.76
CA ALA A 78 -10.73 7.56 1.76
C ALA A 78 -11.91 6.73 1.22
N ALA A 79 -11.85 5.41 1.40
CA ALA A 79 -12.76 4.39 0.86
C ALA A 79 -12.54 3.89 -0.58
N ASP A 80 -11.64 4.49 -1.36
CA ASP A 80 -11.29 3.94 -2.67
C ASP A 80 -10.63 2.56 -2.54
N ASN A 81 -11.01 1.66 -3.45
CA ASN A 81 -10.38 0.34 -3.58
C ASN A 81 -9.38 0.37 -4.73
N ILE A 82 -8.10 0.28 -4.39
CA ILE A 82 -7.00 0.26 -5.35
C ILE A 82 -6.54 -1.19 -5.49
N VAL A 83 -6.42 -1.69 -6.71
CA VAL A 83 -5.93 -3.04 -6.99
C VAL A 83 -4.60 -2.97 -7.72
N ILE A 84 -3.62 -3.70 -7.20
CA ILE A 84 -2.29 -3.87 -7.77
C ILE A 84 -2.00 -5.38 -7.84
N GLY A 85 -1.94 -5.92 -9.06
CA GLY A 85 -1.85 -7.36 -9.24
C GLY A 85 -3.05 -8.09 -8.63
N THR A 86 -2.81 -8.95 -7.63
CA THR A 86 -3.87 -9.63 -6.86
C THR A 86 -4.17 -8.99 -5.50
N HIS A 87 -3.53 -7.86 -5.19
CA HIS A 87 -3.60 -7.20 -3.89
C HIS A 87 -4.52 -5.99 -3.92
N ASN A 88 -5.25 -5.80 -2.82
CA ASN A 88 -6.07 -4.62 -2.59
C ASN A 88 -5.36 -3.67 -1.63
N LEU A 89 -5.39 -2.39 -1.94
CA LEU A 89 -4.93 -1.29 -1.12
C LEU A 89 -6.11 -0.35 -0.89
N ARG A 90 -6.41 -0.05 0.37
CA ARG A 90 -7.50 0.86 0.73
C ARG A 90 -6.98 2.04 1.53
N VAL A 91 -7.39 3.24 1.16
CA VAL A 91 -7.07 4.46 1.90
C VAL A 91 -8.06 4.62 3.06
N VAL A 92 -7.55 4.84 4.26
CA VAL A 92 -8.33 5.10 5.47
C VAL A 92 -7.76 6.30 6.24
N ASP A 93 -8.62 7.15 6.79
CA ASP A 93 -8.17 8.34 7.54
C ASP A 93 -7.60 8.00 8.93
N ALA A 94 -8.03 6.87 9.48
CA ALA A 94 -7.55 6.31 10.73
C ALA A 94 -7.56 4.77 10.64
N LEU A 95 -6.63 4.13 11.32
CA LEU A 95 -6.64 2.68 11.46
C LEU A 95 -7.85 2.27 12.31
N PRO A 96 -8.60 1.22 11.93
CA PRO A 96 -9.61 0.63 12.81
C PRO A 96 -9.03 0.25 14.17
N ASN A 97 -9.75 0.50 15.26
CA ASN A 97 -9.34 0.19 16.66
C ASN A 97 -8.86 -1.26 16.89
N GLU A 98 -9.22 -2.21 16.02
CA GLU A 98 -8.74 -3.60 16.08
C GLU A 98 -7.30 -3.76 15.56
N LEU A 99 -6.87 -2.92 14.61
CA LEU A 99 -5.49 -2.93 14.09
C LEU A 99 -4.53 -2.21 15.04
N GLU A 100 -4.99 -1.23 15.83
CA GLU A 100 -4.16 -0.60 16.88
C GLU A 100 -3.69 -1.60 17.94
N LYS A 101 -4.45 -2.68 18.16
CA LYS A 101 -4.11 -3.76 19.10
C LYS A 101 -3.15 -4.79 18.52
N THR A 102 -2.94 -4.78 17.21
CA THR A 102 -1.97 -5.67 16.56
C THR A 102 -0.61 -5.02 16.65
N VAL A 103 0.00 -5.17 17.83
CA VAL A 103 1.44 -5.12 18.12
C VAL A 103 2.28 -4.34 17.10
N ARG A 104 2.84 -3.20 17.52
CA ARG A 104 3.94 -2.55 16.82
C ARG A 104 5.13 -3.53 16.72
N ILE A 105 5.21 -4.24 15.61
CA ILE A 105 6.36 -5.07 15.32
C ILE A 105 7.46 -4.15 14.79
N LYS A 106 8.48 -3.89 15.60
CA LYS A 106 9.70 -3.27 15.07
C LYS A 106 10.44 -4.32 14.25
N LYS A 107 10.71 -4.00 12.98
CA LYS A 107 11.56 -4.82 12.11
C LYS A 107 12.97 -4.88 12.72
N SER A 108 13.43 -6.09 13.06
CA SER A 108 14.82 -6.31 13.44
C SER A 108 15.72 -6.06 12.24
N TRP A 109 16.97 -5.64 12.48
CA TRP A 109 17.99 -5.62 11.43
C TRP A 109 18.36 -7.04 10.95
N ILE A 110 17.99 -8.07 11.73
CA ILE A 110 18.16 -9.48 11.37
C ILE A 110 16.97 -9.93 10.50
N PRO A 111 17.21 -10.43 9.26
CA PRO A 111 16.14 -10.93 8.39
C PRO A 111 15.29 -12.00 9.09
N GLY A 112 13.97 -11.85 9.07
CA GLY A 112 13.02 -12.83 9.59
C GLY A 112 12.74 -12.78 11.10
N ILE A 113 13.30 -11.81 11.85
CA ILE A 113 13.01 -11.63 13.28
C ILE A 113 12.18 -10.35 13.51
N TYR A 114 11.15 -10.49 14.31
CA TYR A 114 10.14 -9.49 14.62
C TYR A 114 9.97 -9.42 16.14
N TYR A 115 10.02 -8.22 16.74
CA TYR A 115 9.81 -8.05 18.19
C TYR A 115 8.56 -7.24 18.47
N THR A 116 7.88 -7.61 19.55
CA THR A 116 6.69 -6.93 20.07
C THR A 116 7.12 -6.01 21.21
N ASP A 117 6.92 -4.70 21.12
CA ASP A 117 7.08 -3.81 22.28
C ASP A 117 5.90 -4.08 23.22
N ARG A 118 6.18 -4.43 24.48
CA ARG A 118 5.15 -4.77 25.48
C ARG A 118 4.85 -3.57 26.37
#